data_AF-A0AAE3YST1-F1
#
_entry.id   AF-A0AAE3YST1-F1
#
_cell.length_a   1.000
_cell.length_b   1.000
_cell.length_c   1.000
_cell.angle_alpha   90.00
_cell.angle_beta   90.00
_cell.angle_gamma   90.00
#
_symmetry.space_group_name_H-M   'P 1'
#
loop_
_entity.id
_entity.type
_entity.pdbx_description
1 polymer ?
#
loop_
_entity_poly.entity_id
_entity_poly.type
_entity_poly.pdbx_seq_one_letter_code
_entity_poly.pdbx_strand_id
1 'polypeptide(L)'
;MGHGHPHTHDHDHGHSHDHDGAPTPEALDLSIPDSELSPADVSRRGFLRSAGLLGAAAGLTGAGTAAGVLGTPEIAVAHSGSTKQGDFTWRAGDHHIHTQYSSDAKYRVADHVQHGVAYGLDWLVITDHGGATHAKIGVEKVNPDIVAARELFPEALVFQGLEWNIPAAEHGTIIVHPGKKEVEVLKEFENNFDGSVKGASSQSAANEALAIAGLNFLAAAKKARRVNDAMFFANHPSRKGLDSPHEIRGWRDAQPEIALGFEGAPGHQAAAIPTANFGPGGGRGFYDSSPGADSFPGYPLESYRTWGGFDWMTSTVGGLWDSLLAEGKPWWITANSDSHNVLWDTSVRGANSDFNANGRYNDPQHGFKPDVTAGDFWPGFYSRTHVGAAGGDYRHLMDGLRAGRVWVDHGGLIKSLDVRARVQGDRNRKGGTPLGGVLKVRKGTPVEVTIDVELADKPNWAQLLPVLARVDLIMGAVTGAAANRDVFTAPQTKVVKSFEVAKGKKTVSFTYSFGRVSSPFYFRVRGTDGNFTQTGIYGAAVDPVGPKLDVVGDADPWLDLWFYANPIWVLPY
;
A
#
# COMPACT_ATOMS: atom_id res chain seq x y z
N MET A 1 -40.60 -73.83 -33.33
CA MET A 1 -39.98 -75.15 -33.09
C MET A 1 -39.49 -75.67 -34.44
N GLY A 2 -38.19 -75.56 -34.70
CA GLY A 2 -37.56 -75.88 -35.97
C GLY A 2 -36.12 -75.38 -35.97
N HIS A 3 -35.18 -76.26 -36.30
CA HIS A 3 -33.74 -76.04 -36.34
C HIS A 3 -33.30 -75.13 -37.50
N GLY A 4 -32.17 -74.44 -37.33
CA GLY A 4 -31.39 -73.84 -38.41
C GLY A 4 -30.04 -73.29 -37.92
N HIS A 5 -28.94 -73.90 -38.35
CA HIS A 5 -27.59 -73.30 -38.41
C HIS A 5 -27.45 -72.51 -39.74
N PRO A 6 -26.32 -71.83 -40.05
CA PRO A 6 -25.39 -70.98 -39.26
C PRO A 6 -25.28 -69.58 -39.92
N HIS A 7 -24.45 -68.66 -39.41
CA HIS A 7 -23.53 -67.83 -40.22
C HIS A 7 -22.57 -67.02 -39.33
N THR A 8 -21.32 -67.03 -39.75
CA THR A 8 -20.13 -66.35 -39.24
C THR A 8 -20.12 -64.86 -39.59
N HIS A 9 -19.70 -63.99 -38.66
CA HIS A 9 -18.95 -62.78 -38.98
C HIS A 9 -17.93 -62.53 -37.85
N ASP A 10 -16.65 -62.54 -38.23
CA ASP A 10 -15.53 -62.02 -37.45
C ASP A 10 -15.76 -60.55 -37.13
N HIS A 11 -15.60 -60.16 -35.85
CA HIS A 11 -15.05 -58.85 -35.53
C HIS A 11 -14.17 -58.93 -34.28
N ASP A 12 -12.95 -58.46 -34.50
CA ASP A 12 -11.78 -58.40 -33.65
C ASP A 12 -12.03 -57.68 -32.31
N HIS A 13 -11.50 -58.23 -31.22
CA HIS A 13 -11.53 -57.62 -29.89
C HIS A 13 -10.39 -56.61 -29.76
N GLY A 14 -10.63 -55.38 -30.22
CA GLY A 14 -9.81 -54.22 -29.89
C GLY A 14 -10.20 -53.63 -28.53
N HIS A 15 -9.58 -54.09 -27.45
CA HIS A 15 -9.59 -53.36 -26.19
C HIS A 15 -8.80 -52.07 -26.36
N SER A 16 -9.47 -50.92 -26.35
CA SER A 16 -8.83 -49.62 -26.12
C SER A 16 -9.23 -49.14 -24.73
N HIS A 17 -8.21 -48.84 -23.94
CA HIS A 17 -8.31 -48.30 -22.60
C HIS A 17 -8.64 -46.80 -22.71
N ASP A 18 -9.85 -46.41 -22.35
CA ASP A 18 -10.13 -45.01 -22.03
C ASP A 18 -9.52 -44.72 -20.66
N HIS A 19 -8.47 -43.90 -20.68
CA HIS A 19 -7.94 -43.25 -19.49
C HIS A 19 -8.85 -42.04 -19.19
N ASP A 20 -9.73 -42.18 -18.20
CA ASP A 20 -10.43 -41.06 -17.58
C ASP A 20 -9.39 -40.12 -16.94
N GLY A 21 -9.04 -39.06 -17.67
CA GLY A 21 -8.35 -37.91 -17.12
C GLY A 21 -9.33 -37.10 -16.26
N ALA A 22 -8.91 -36.70 -15.06
CA ALA A 22 -9.65 -35.75 -14.25
C ALA A 22 -10.02 -34.51 -15.10
N PRO A 23 -11.22 -33.91 -14.94
CA PRO A 23 -11.59 -32.74 -15.70
C PRO A 23 -10.54 -31.65 -15.50
N THR A 24 -10.02 -31.13 -16.61
CA THR A 24 -9.11 -29.99 -16.60
C THR A 24 -9.77 -28.83 -15.85
N PRO A 25 -9.16 -28.30 -14.78
CA PRO A 25 -9.65 -27.11 -14.10
C PRO A 25 -10.03 -26.02 -15.11
N GLU A 26 -11.18 -25.36 -14.94
CA GLU A 26 -11.69 -24.36 -15.91
C GLU A 26 -10.68 -23.25 -16.21
N ALA A 27 -9.88 -22.84 -15.21
CA ALA A 27 -8.78 -21.88 -15.39
C ALA A 27 -7.73 -22.31 -16.43
N LEU A 28 -7.55 -23.62 -16.68
CA LEU A 28 -6.61 -24.20 -17.65
C LEU A 28 -7.23 -24.43 -19.03
N ASP A 29 -8.56 -24.41 -19.15
CA ASP A 29 -9.26 -24.65 -20.41
C ASP A 29 -9.39 -23.36 -21.23
N LEU A 30 -8.51 -23.18 -22.20
CA LEU A 30 -8.49 -22.01 -23.08
C LEU A 30 -9.74 -21.89 -23.98
N SER A 31 -10.62 -22.90 -24.03
CA SER A 31 -11.88 -22.82 -24.77
C SER A 31 -12.98 -22.06 -24.01
N ILE A 32 -12.89 -21.95 -22.68
CA ILE A 32 -13.81 -21.19 -21.84
C ILE A 32 -13.41 -19.71 -21.89
N PRO A 33 -14.26 -18.76 -22.31
CA PRO A 33 -13.93 -17.33 -22.28
C PRO A 33 -13.69 -16.81 -20.85
N ASP A 34 -12.79 -15.84 -20.65
CA ASP A 34 -12.51 -15.27 -19.31
C ASP A 34 -13.78 -14.68 -18.65
N SER A 35 -14.78 -14.26 -19.44
CA SER A 35 -16.07 -13.76 -18.94
C SER A 35 -16.96 -14.82 -18.29
N GLU A 36 -16.68 -16.10 -18.54
CA GLU A 36 -17.45 -17.25 -18.02
C GLU A 36 -16.76 -17.90 -16.80
N LEU A 37 -15.53 -17.48 -16.50
CA LEU A 37 -14.79 -17.96 -15.35
C LEU A 37 -15.20 -17.26 -14.06
N SER A 38 -15.02 -17.97 -12.94
CA SER A 38 -15.05 -17.34 -11.62
C SER A 38 -13.91 -16.30 -11.52
N PRO A 39 -14.06 -15.21 -10.74
CA PRO A 39 -12.97 -14.24 -10.54
C PRO A 39 -11.65 -14.87 -10.05
N ALA A 40 -11.74 -15.92 -9.23
CA ALA A 40 -10.58 -16.71 -8.79
C ALA A 40 -9.91 -17.45 -9.96
N ASP A 41 -10.69 -18.01 -10.89
CA ASP A 41 -10.16 -18.68 -12.07
C ASP A 41 -9.66 -17.70 -13.14
N VAL A 42 -10.23 -16.50 -13.25
CA VAL A 42 -9.68 -15.41 -14.08
C VAL A 42 -8.32 -14.98 -13.55
N SER A 43 -8.21 -14.76 -12.24
CA SER A 43 -6.93 -14.44 -11.58
C SER A 43 -5.90 -15.56 -11.80
N ARG A 44 -6.30 -16.82 -11.58
CA ARG A 44 -5.46 -18.00 -11.81
C ARG A 44 -5.02 -18.15 -13.27
N ARG A 45 -5.90 -17.90 -14.24
CA ARG A 45 -5.55 -17.96 -15.67
C ARG A 45 -4.66 -16.80 -16.10
N GLY A 46 -4.93 -15.59 -15.62
CA GLY A 46 -4.08 -14.42 -15.83
C GLY A 46 -2.66 -14.65 -15.31
N PHE A 47 -2.56 -15.28 -14.14
CA PHE A 47 -1.29 -15.78 -13.60
C PHE A 47 -0.60 -16.77 -14.54
N LEU A 48 -1.27 -17.84 -14.98
CA LEU A 48 -0.65 -18.86 -15.83
C LEU A 48 -0.23 -18.33 -17.21
N ARG A 49 -0.94 -17.32 -17.75
CA ARG A 49 -0.53 -16.61 -18.96
C ARG A 49 0.73 -15.76 -18.72
N SER A 50 0.78 -15.01 -17.62
CA SER A 50 1.94 -14.18 -17.27
C SER A 50 3.19 -15.00 -16.90
N ALA A 51 3.01 -16.19 -16.33
CA ALA A 51 4.08 -17.15 -16.06
C ALA A 51 4.52 -17.97 -17.30
N GLY A 52 3.91 -17.75 -18.48
CA GLY A 52 4.24 -18.48 -19.71
C GLY A 52 3.81 -19.96 -19.73
N LEU A 53 3.01 -20.39 -18.76
CA LEU A 53 2.56 -21.79 -18.59
C LEU A 53 1.33 -22.12 -19.45
N LEU A 54 0.63 -21.11 -19.95
CA LEU A 54 -0.42 -21.22 -20.96
C LEU A 54 -0.01 -20.43 -22.22
N GLY A 55 0.81 -21.03 -23.09
CA GLY A 55 1.31 -20.32 -24.28
C GLY A 55 2.33 -21.02 -25.19
N ALA A 56 2.45 -22.36 -25.19
CA ALA A 56 3.46 -23.07 -25.98
C ALA A 56 2.95 -23.84 -27.22
N ALA A 57 1.72 -23.58 -27.70
CA ALA A 57 1.13 -24.35 -28.80
C ALA A 57 0.47 -23.49 -29.88
N ALA A 58 1.23 -22.59 -30.51
CA ALA A 58 0.91 -22.09 -31.85
C ALA A 58 2.16 -21.51 -32.51
N GLY A 59 2.82 -22.28 -33.40
CA GLY A 59 3.81 -21.74 -34.34
C GLY A 59 5.18 -22.42 -34.41
N LEU A 60 5.26 -23.75 -34.43
CA LEU A 60 6.46 -24.46 -34.90
C LEU A 60 6.28 -24.91 -36.35
N THR A 61 6.52 -24.02 -37.30
CA THR A 61 6.90 -24.38 -38.68
C THR A 61 7.86 -23.33 -39.24
N GLY A 62 9.15 -23.64 -39.30
CA GLY A 62 10.12 -22.87 -40.09
C GLY A 62 11.47 -22.65 -39.39
N ALA A 63 12.46 -23.43 -39.79
CA ALA A 63 13.85 -23.31 -39.34
C ALA A 63 14.51 -22.00 -39.81
N GLY A 64 15.33 -21.38 -38.96
CA GLY A 64 16.34 -20.41 -39.41
C GLY A 64 16.65 -19.28 -38.43
N THR A 65 17.87 -19.32 -37.91
CA THR A 65 18.65 -18.22 -37.31
C THR A 65 18.20 -17.62 -35.98
N ALA A 66 19.04 -17.86 -34.98
CA ALA A 66 19.11 -17.14 -33.72
C ALA A 66 19.40 -15.65 -33.94
N ALA A 67 18.52 -14.79 -33.47
CA ALA A 67 18.80 -13.43 -33.00
C ALA A 67 17.56 -12.89 -32.28
N GLY A 68 17.80 -12.29 -31.11
CA GLY A 68 16.86 -11.71 -30.15
C GLY A 68 15.44 -11.37 -30.61
N VAL A 69 14.47 -11.93 -29.88
CA VAL A 69 13.19 -11.25 -29.58
C VAL A 69 12.83 -11.61 -28.13
N LEU A 70 13.39 -10.86 -27.17
CA LEU A 70 12.73 -10.67 -25.88
C LEU A 70 11.54 -9.74 -26.14
N GLY A 71 10.49 -10.30 -26.73
CA GLY A 71 9.21 -9.61 -26.89
C GLY A 71 8.47 -9.72 -25.58
N THR A 72 8.65 -8.75 -24.69
CA THR A 72 7.65 -8.46 -23.67
C THR A 72 6.31 -8.28 -24.41
N PRO A 73 5.22 -8.97 -24.03
CA PRO A 73 3.92 -8.58 -24.56
C PRO A 73 3.71 -7.12 -24.13
N GLU A 74 3.72 -6.20 -25.09
CA GLU A 74 3.21 -4.85 -24.91
C GLU A 74 1.70 -4.99 -24.65
N ILE A 75 1.34 -5.30 -23.40
CA ILE A 75 0.11 -4.75 -22.87
C ILE A 75 0.45 -3.29 -22.63
N ALA A 76 0.20 -2.46 -23.64
CA ALA A 76 0.24 -1.01 -23.52
C ALA A 76 -0.88 -0.57 -22.57
N VAL A 77 -0.73 -0.84 -21.27
CA VAL A 77 -1.52 -0.20 -20.23
C VAL A 77 -0.97 1.21 -20.14
N ALA A 78 -1.60 2.14 -20.86
CA ALA A 78 -1.22 3.54 -20.77
C ALA A 78 -1.19 3.95 -19.30
N HIS A 79 -0.01 4.42 -18.85
CA HIS A 79 0.27 5.02 -17.56
C HIS A 79 -1.00 5.59 -16.92
N SER A 80 -1.34 5.16 -15.70
CA SER A 80 -2.12 6.04 -14.79
C SER A 80 -1.21 7.15 -14.29
N GLY A 81 -0.48 7.78 -15.22
CA GLY A 81 0.50 8.81 -14.96
C GLY A 81 -0.19 10.00 -14.33
N SER A 82 0.64 10.83 -13.71
CA SER A 82 0.20 11.89 -12.85
C SER A 82 -1.06 12.63 -13.35
N THR A 83 -2.14 12.64 -12.57
CA THR A 83 -3.42 13.23 -13.01
C THR A 83 -3.51 14.67 -12.52
N LYS A 84 -3.79 15.60 -13.43
CA LYS A 84 -3.97 17.00 -13.06
C LYS A 84 -5.41 17.24 -12.60
N GLN A 85 -5.59 17.56 -11.33
CA GLN A 85 -6.90 17.87 -10.76
C GLN A 85 -6.82 19.10 -9.85
N GLY A 86 -7.65 20.11 -10.15
CA GLY A 86 -7.56 21.42 -9.51
C GLY A 86 -6.21 22.11 -9.76
N ASP A 87 -5.49 22.37 -8.67
CA ASP A 87 -4.18 23.03 -8.65
C ASP A 87 -3.01 22.05 -8.48
N PHE A 88 -3.30 20.75 -8.41
CA PHE A 88 -2.30 19.72 -8.16
C PHE A 88 -2.19 18.75 -9.32
N THR A 89 -1.01 18.16 -9.40
CA THR A 89 -0.74 16.93 -10.13
C THR A 89 -0.64 15.82 -9.10
N TRP A 90 -1.58 14.88 -9.11
CA TRP A 90 -1.57 13.70 -8.26
C TRP A 90 -0.52 12.72 -8.75
N ARG A 91 0.42 12.34 -7.89
CA ARG A 91 1.55 11.46 -8.20
C ARG A 91 1.46 10.18 -7.38
N ALA A 92 1.37 9.04 -8.04
CA ALA A 92 1.36 7.75 -7.37
C ALA A 92 2.79 7.36 -6.96
N GLY A 93 2.95 6.71 -5.82
CA GLY A 93 4.25 6.21 -5.40
C GLY A 93 4.20 5.26 -4.22
N ASP A 94 5.40 4.87 -3.81
CA ASP A 94 5.65 3.88 -2.79
C ASP A 94 6.87 4.31 -1.97
N HIS A 95 6.80 4.20 -0.65
CA HIS A 95 7.86 4.68 0.24
C HIS A 95 8.52 3.59 1.09
N HIS A 96 8.20 2.32 0.87
CA HIS A 96 8.73 1.23 1.68
C HIS A 96 9.12 0.05 0.78
N ILE A 97 10.40 -0.01 0.41
CA ILE A 97 10.93 -0.94 -0.61
C ILE A 97 12.33 -1.39 -0.21
N HIS A 98 12.58 -2.69 -0.32
CA HIS A 98 13.82 -3.33 0.10
C HIS A 98 14.56 -3.98 -1.06
N THR A 99 15.88 -3.88 -1.04
CA THR A 99 16.74 -4.32 -2.13
C THR A 99 17.74 -5.37 -1.65
N GLN A 100 18.63 -5.82 -2.53
CA GLN A 100 19.74 -6.68 -2.16
C GLN A 100 20.68 -6.09 -1.09
N TYR A 101 20.51 -4.82 -0.71
CA TYR A 101 21.19 -4.16 0.42
C TYR A 101 20.49 -4.37 1.78
N SER A 102 19.31 -5.00 1.80
CA SER A 102 18.65 -5.53 3.00
C SER A 102 18.96 -7.01 3.21
N SER A 103 18.91 -7.47 4.46
CA SER A 103 19.25 -8.87 4.82
C SER A 103 18.23 -9.92 4.34
N ASP A 104 17.05 -9.49 3.97
CA ASP A 104 15.87 -10.30 3.64
C ASP A 104 15.38 -10.11 2.19
N ALA A 105 15.79 -9.05 1.49
CA ALA A 105 15.44 -8.83 0.09
C ALA A 105 16.54 -9.29 -0.91
N LYS A 106 16.23 -9.23 -2.21
CA LYS A 106 17.09 -9.76 -3.29
C LYS A 106 17.18 -8.92 -4.56
N TYR A 107 16.28 -7.96 -4.76
CA TYR A 107 16.19 -7.20 -6.03
C TYR A 107 17.13 -6.00 -6.06
N ARG A 108 17.53 -5.56 -7.25
CA ARG A 108 18.31 -4.33 -7.39
C ARG A 108 17.38 -3.11 -7.31
N VAL A 109 17.95 -1.95 -7.01
CA VAL A 109 17.23 -0.66 -7.10
C VAL A 109 16.56 -0.51 -8.48
N ALA A 110 17.31 -0.80 -9.55
CA ALA A 110 16.79 -0.68 -10.92
C ALA A 110 15.61 -1.62 -11.21
N ASP A 111 15.58 -2.82 -10.63
CA ASP A 111 14.47 -3.76 -10.83
C ASP A 111 13.17 -3.18 -10.24
N HIS A 112 13.24 -2.63 -9.03
CA HIS A 112 12.09 -1.99 -8.37
C HIS A 112 11.61 -0.74 -9.10
N VAL A 113 12.53 0.15 -9.50
CA VAL A 113 12.15 1.38 -10.21
C VAL A 113 11.55 1.05 -11.58
N GLN A 114 12.12 0.09 -12.31
CA GLN A 114 11.57 -0.36 -13.59
C GLN A 114 10.13 -0.89 -13.45
N HIS A 115 9.88 -1.77 -12.49
CA HIS A 115 8.53 -2.30 -12.24
C HIS A 115 7.58 -1.21 -11.74
N GLY A 116 8.01 -0.38 -10.79
CA GLY A 116 7.21 0.72 -10.28
C GLY A 116 6.76 1.69 -11.36
N VAL A 117 7.67 2.12 -12.25
CA VAL A 117 7.33 2.97 -13.41
C VAL A 117 6.37 2.25 -14.35
N ALA A 118 6.61 0.96 -14.66
CA ALA A 118 5.71 0.16 -15.49
C ALA A 118 4.30 0.04 -14.88
N TYR A 119 4.20 0.04 -13.55
CA TYR A 119 2.94 0.01 -12.79
C TYR A 119 2.37 1.40 -12.49
N GLY A 120 2.99 2.46 -13.02
CA GLY A 120 2.46 3.81 -13.00
C GLY A 120 2.85 4.63 -11.77
N LEU A 121 3.93 4.28 -11.08
CA LEU A 121 4.49 5.11 -10.02
C LEU A 121 5.32 6.27 -10.60
N ASP A 122 5.12 7.46 -10.05
CA ASP A 122 5.88 8.68 -10.32
C ASP A 122 7.02 8.91 -9.31
N TRP A 123 7.02 8.19 -8.18
CA TRP A 123 8.04 8.32 -7.14
C TRP A 123 8.19 7.05 -6.30
N LEU A 124 9.41 6.79 -5.84
CA LEU A 124 9.75 5.62 -5.03
C LEU A 124 10.77 6.01 -3.94
N VAL A 125 10.68 5.40 -2.76
CA VAL A 125 11.72 5.48 -1.72
C VAL A 125 12.28 4.09 -1.49
N ILE A 126 13.59 3.95 -1.66
CA ILE A 126 14.32 2.74 -1.29
C ILE A 126 14.71 2.86 0.18
N THR A 127 14.23 1.94 1.00
CA THR A 127 14.30 2.00 2.47
C THR A 127 14.83 0.68 3.02
N ASP A 128 16.03 0.29 2.60
CA ASP A 128 16.63 -0.94 3.08
C ASP A 128 16.66 -1.01 4.62
N HIS A 129 16.49 -2.23 5.15
CA HIS A 129 16.47 -2.51 6.59
C HIS A 129 17.74 -2.00 7.28
N GLY A 130 17.54 -1.21 8.35
CA GLY A 130 18.62 -0.85 9.27
C GLY A 130 19.20 -2.08 9.99
N GLY A 131 20.51 -2.04 10.27
CA GLY A 131 21.16 -3.11 11.03
C GLY A 131 22.68 -2.98 11.09
N ALA A 132 23.35 -3.79 11.92
CA ALA A 132 24.78 -3.64 12.18
C ALA A 132 25.66 -3.64 10.91
N THR A 133 25.35 -4.51 9.95
CA THR A 133 26.07 -4.57 8.66
C THR A 133 25.68 -3.40 7.76
N HIS A 134 24.40 -3.03 7.69
CA HIS A 134 23.90 -1.94 6.85
C HIS A 134 24.45 -0.59 7.32
N ALA A 135 24.38 -0.30 8.62
CA ALA A 135 24.93 0.90 9.24
C ALA A 135 26.43 1.11 9.00
N LYS A 136 27.18 0.00 8.91
CA LYS A 136 28.63 0.00 8.69
C LYS A 136 29.00 0.15 7.20
N ILE A 137 28.24 -0.47 6.31
CA ILE A 137 28.63 -0.68 4.90
C ILE A 137 27.48 -0.37 3.92
N GLY A 138 26.27 -0.85 4.20
CA GLY A 138 25.12 -0.82 3.28
C GLY A 138 24.70 0.58 2.83
N VAL A 139 24.51 1.52 3.76
CA VAL A 139 24.00 2.88 3.43
C VAL A 139 24.77 3.56 2.30
N GLU A 140 26.11 3.46 2.32
CA GLU A 140 26.97 4.07 1.30
C GLU A 140 26.96 3.28 -0.01
N LYS A 141 26.77 1.96 0.04
CA LYS A 141 26.77 1.12 -1.16
C LYS A 141 25.47 1.17 -1.95
N VAL A 142 24.34 1.52 -1.31
CA VAL A 142 23.05 1.70 -2.00
C VAL A 142 23.08 2.93 -2.91
N ASN A 143 23.73 4.02 -2.49
CA ASN A 143 23.61 5.33 -3.15
C ASN A 143 24.04 5.36 -4.63
N PRO A 144 25.15 4.71 -5.06
CA PRO A 144 25.50 4.63 -6.48
C PRO A 144 24.36 4.05 -7.35
N ASP A 145 23.65 3.03 -6.86
CA ASP A 145 22.55 2.41 -7.59
C ASP A 145 21.30 3.32 -7.60
N ILE A 146 21.09 4.11 -6.54
CA ILE A 146 20.06 5.17 -6.51
C ILE A 146 20.35 6.26 -7.54
N VAL A 147 21.59 6.74 -7.60
CA VAL A 147 22.01 7.75 -8.58
C VAL A 147 21.85 7.22 -10.00
N ALA A 148 22.28 5.99 -10.26
CA ALA A 148 22.09 5.34 -11.54
C ALA A 148 20.60 5.19 -11.90
N ALA A 149 19.75 4.82 -10.96
CA ALA A 149 18.31 4.71 -11.20
C ALA A 149 17.67 6.08 -11.52
N ARG A 150 18.10 7.17 -10.88
CA ARG A 150 17.64 8.54 -11.22
C ARG A 150 18.01 8.94 -12.65
N GLU A 151 19.15 8.46 -13.17
CA GLU A 151 19.58 8.71 -14.54
C GLU A 151 18.86 7.82 -15.56
N LEU A 152 18.62 6.56 -15.21
CA LEU A 152 17.94 5.58 -16.07
C LEU A 152 16.43 5.81 -16.19
N PHE A 153 15.80 6.34 -15.14
CA PHE A 153 14.35 6.56 -15.05
C PHE A 153 14.03 8.01 -14.67
N PRO A 154 14.35 9.00 -15.52
CA PRO A 154 14.16 10.42 -15.22
C PRO A 154 12.69 10.84 -15.02
N GLU A 155 11.74 10.00 -15.41
CA GLU A 155 10.30 10.15 -15.16
C GLU A 155 9.90 9.92 -13.69
N ALA A 156 10.72 9.21 -12.91
CA ALA A 156 10.44 8.87 -11.52
C ALA A 156 11.35 9.61 -10.53
N LEU A 157 10.77 10.08 -9.42
CA LEU A 157 11.53 10.63 -8.30
C LEU A 157 11.99 9.49 -7.38
N VAL A 158 13.28 9.14 -7.42
CA VAL A 158 13.85 8.05 -6.62
C VAL A 158 14.59 8.61 -5.41
N PHE A 159 14.12 8.29 -4.21
CA PHE A 159 14.72 8.67 -2.95
C PHE A 159 15.55 7.51 -2.38
N GLN A 160 16.66 7.86 -1.71
CA GLN A 160 17.25 6.96 -0.72
C GLN A 160 16.68 7.32 0.64
N GLY A 161 16.14 6.33 1.34
CA GLY A 161 15.64 6.43 2.70
C GLY A 161 16.28 5.37 3.59
N LEU A 162 15.58 5.03 4.66
CA LEU A 162 15.94 3.96 5.61
C LEU A 162 14.63 3.43 6.19
N GLU A 163 14.49 2.11 6.29
CA GLU A 163 13.53 1.55 7.23
C GLU A 163 14.19 1.50 8.61
N TRP A 164 13.79 2.44 9.45
CA TRP A 164 14.30 2.63 10.78
C TRP A 164 13.66 1.63 11.72
N ASN A 165 14.48 0.83 12.42
CA ASN A 165 14.00 0.10 13.59
C ASN A 165 13.76 1.14 14.70
N ILE A 166 12.51 1.52 14.96
CA ILE A 166 12.23 2.59 15.92
C ILE A 166 12.56 2.06 17.33
N PRO A 167 13.38 2.75 18.13
CA PRO A 167 13.57 2.39 19.53
C PRO A 167 12.22 2.32 20.28
N ALA A 168 12.01 1.25 21.05
CA ALA A 168 10.75 0.93 21.75
C ALA A 168 9.50 0.73 20.86
N ALA A 169 9.62 0.72 19.54
CA ALA A 169 8.48 0.55 18.63
C ALA A 169 8.83 -0.44 17.52
N GLU A 170 7.97 -0.57 16.50
CA GLU A 170 8.27 -1.44 15.37
C GLU A 170 9.23 -0.76 14.38
N HIS A 171 8.78 -0.45 13.16
CA HIS A 171 9.63 0.17 12.15
C HIS A 171 9.03 1.48 11.64
N GLY A 172 9.81 2.26 10.90
CA GLY A 172 9.29 3.42 10.19
C GLY A 172 10.16 3.87 9.04
N THR A 173 9.52 4.37 7.98
CA THR A 173 10.20 4.96 6.85
C THR A 173 10.79 6.33 7.20
N ILE A 174 12.10 6.49 6.99
CA ILE A 174 12.76 7.79 6.91
C ILE A 174 12.94 8.18 5.44
N ILE A 175 12.44 9.35 5.07
CA ILE A 175 12.67 9.95 3.74
C ILE A 175 13.51 11.20 3.92
N VAL A 176 14.63 11.31 3.20
CA VAL A 176 15.44 12.53 3.14
C VAL A 176 15.41 13.12 1.73
N HIS A 177 15.33 14.44 1.63
CA HIS A 177 15.40 15.09 0.32
C HIS A 177 16.76 14.81 -0.33
N PRO A 178 16.81 14.40 -1.61
CA PRO A 178 18.07 14.13 -2.28
C PRO A 178 19.03 15.32 -2.30
N GLY A 179 20.32 15.04 -2.12
CA GLY A 179 21.33 16.09 -2.13
C GLY A 179 22.69 15.60 -1.65
N LYS A 180 23.67 16.51 -1.65
CA LYS A 180 25.08 16.21 -1.39
C LYS A 180 25.37 15.53 -0.04
N LYS A 181 24.44 15.60 0.92
CA LYS A 181 24.58 15.02 2.26
C LYS A 181 23.49 14.01 2.60
N GLU A 182 22.72 13.52 1.62
CA GLU A 182 21.65 12.53 1.88
C GLU A 182 22.22 11.28 2.59
N VAL A 183 23.33 10.73 2.06
CA VAL A 183 24.02 9.56 2.61
C VAL A 183 24.64 9.84 3.98
N GLU A 184 25.28 11.00 4.14
CA GLU A 184 25.90 11.42 5.41
C GLU A 184 24.87 11.47 6.55
N VAL A 185 23.70 12.06 6.27
CA VAL A 185 22.61 12.20 7.25
C VAL A 185 21.97 10.85 7.55
N LEU A 186 21.70 10.00 6.55
CA LEU A 186 21.14 8.66 6.75
C LEU A 186 22.08 7.77 7.57
N LYS A 187 23.37 7.78 7.25
CA LYS A 187 24.39 7.00 7.97
C LYS A 187 24.54 7.46 9.42
N GLU A 188 24.59 8.76 9.67
CA GLU A 188 24.63 9.30 11.03
C GLU A 188 23.36 8.98 11.81
N PHE A 189 22.19 9.01 11.15
CA PHE A 189 20.93 8.66 11.79
C PHE A 189 20.91 7.19 12.22
N GLU A 190 21.17 6.26 11.30
CA GLU A 190 21.15 4.82 11.59
C GLU A 190 22.12 4.45 12.70
N ASN A 191 23.38 4.91 12.63
CA ASN A 191 24.40 4.56 13.63
C ASN A 191 24.09 5.06 15.04
N ASN A 192 23.30 6.13 15.18
CA ASN A 192 23.04 6.77 16.47
C ASN A 192 21.66 6.47 17.05
N PHE A 193 20.66 6.21 16.20
CA PHE A 193 19.25 6.17 16.62
C PHE A 193 18.50 4.91 16.19
N ASP A 194 19.08 4.01 15.40
CA ASP A 194 18.42 2.75 15.04
C ASP A 194 18.35 1.77 16.22
N GLY A 195 17.15 1.28 16.52
CA GLY A 195 16.86 0.41 17.65
C GLY A 195 17.64 -0.91 17.61
N SER A 196 17.83 -1.50 16.43
CA SER A 196 18.62 -2.74 16.28
C SER A 196 20.11 -2.46 16.50
N VAL A 197 20.63 -1.38 15.91
CA VAL A 197 22.04 -0.97 16.08
C VAL A 197 22.35 -0.58 17.53
N LYS A 198 21.40 0.04 18.23
CA LYS A 198 21.56 0.51 19.61
C LYS A 198 21.15 -0.51 20.67
N GLY A 199 20.54 -1.64 20.28
CA GLY A 199 19.98 -2.61 21.23
C GLY A 199 18.82 -2.03 22.05
N ALA A 200 17.99 -1.20 21.42
CA ALA A 200 16.96 -0.37 22.03
C ALA A 200 15.52 -0.76 21.61
N SER A 201 15.30 -2.00 21.17
CA SER A 201 13.97 -2.47 20.71
C SER A 201 12.97 -2.74 21.82
N SER A 202 13.41 -2.98 23.07
CA SER A 202 12.52 -3.27 24.19
C SER A 202 11.78 -2.04 24.69
N GLN A 203 10.59 -2.24 25.28
CA GLN A 203 9.81 -1.14 25.83
C GLN A 203 10.49 -0.52 27.06
N SER A 204 10.87 0.75 26.96
CA SER A 204 11.33 1.54 28.10
C SER A 204 11.31 3.04 27.79
N ALA A 205 11.10 3.86 28.82
CA ALA A 205 11.15 5.32 28.69
C ALA A 205 12.49 5.83 28.12
N ALA A 206 13.60 5.11 28.33
CA ALA A 206 14.90 5.47 27.77
C ALA A 206 14.96 5.24 26.25
N ASN A 207 14.36 4.14 25.78
CA ASN A 207 14.28 3.81 24.36
C ASN A 207 13.27 4.71 23.64
N GLU A 208 12.10 4.98 24.24
CA GLU A 208 11.15 5.99 23.73
C GLU A 208 11.83 7.37 23.56
N ALA A 209 12.63 7.79 24.54
CA ALA A 209 13.39 9.04 24.46
C ALA A 209 14.44 9.02 23.34
N LEU A 210 15.02 7.86 23.02
CA LEU A 210 15.94 7.69 21.90
C LEU A 210 15.23 7.85 20.55
N ALA A 211 14.00 7.34 20.41
CA ALA A 211 13.18 7.59 19.23
C ALA A 211 12.94 9.09 19.02
N ILE A 212 12.57 9.82 20.09
CA ILE A 212 12.42 11.28 20.06
C ILE A 212 13.74 11.98 19.70
N ALA A 213 14.88 11.49 20.19
CA ALA A 213 16.19 12.02 19.82
C ALA A 213 16.50 11.85 18.33
N GLY A 214 16.13 10.72 17.72
CA GLY A 214 16.23 10.52 16.27
C GLY A 214 15.41 11.54 15.47
N LEU A 215 14.14 11.74 15.86
CA LEU A 215 13.30 12.76 15.22
C LEU A 215 13.90 14.17 15.37
N ASN A 216 14.42 14.50 16.56
CA ASN A 216 15.10 15.78 16.82
C ASN A 216 16.33 15.97 15.92
N PHE A 217 17.09 14.89 15.67
CA PHE A 217 18.23 14.93 14.76
C PHE A 217 17.81 15.27 13.33
N LEU A 218 16.77 14.62 12.80
CA LEU A 218 16.27 14.91 11.44
C LEU A 218 15.79 16.35 11.32
N ALA A 219 15.07 16.86 12.33
CA ALA A 219 14.67 18.25 12.40
C ALA A 219 15.87 19.22 12.42
N ALA A 220 16.91 18.88 13.18
CA ALA A 220 18.15 19.66 13.23
C ALA A 220 18.90 19.63 11.89
N ALA A 221 18.97 18.48 11.22
CA ALA A 221 19.59 18.32 9.91
C ALA A 221 18.89 19.17 8.83
N LYS A 222 17.54 19.18 8.83
CA LYS A 222 16.71 20.06 7.99
C LYS A 222 16.96 21.54 8.32
N LYS A 223 16.91 21.93 9.59
CA LYS A 223 17.13 23.31 10.04
C LYS A 223 18.52 23.84 9.68
N ALA A 224 19.54 23.00 9.80
CA ALA A 224 20.92 23.29 9.42
C ALA A 224 21.16 23.21 7.89
N ARG A 225 20.14 22.87 7.10
CA ARG A 225 20.22 22.67 5.64
C ARG A 225 21.29 21.64 5.23
N ARG A 226 21.51 20.62 6.05
CA ARG A 226 22.27 19.42 5.63
C ARG A 226 21.47 18.68 4.56
N VAL A 227 20.16 18.59 4.76
CA VAL A 227 19.16 18.17 3.78
C VAL A 227 18.10 19.27 3.65
N ASN A 228 17.46 19.37 2.48
CA ASN A 228 16.41 20.37 2.26
C ASN A 228 15.11 20.01 3.01
N ASP A 229 14.84 18.72 3.18
CA ASP A 229 13.70 18.23 3.94
C ASP A 229 13.94 16.80 4.45
N ALA A 230 13.17 16.38 5.47
CA ALA A 230 13.17 15.03 6.02
C ALA A 230 11.79 14.67 6.61
N MET A 231 11.44 13.38 6.62
CA MET A 231 10.14 12.87 7.04
C MET A 231 10.25 11.50 7.71
N PHE A 232 9.26 11.21 8.55
CA PHE A 232 9.03 9.94 9.22
C PHE A 232 7.57 9.51 9.08
N PHE A 233 7.39 8.24 8.71
CA PHE A 233 6.12 7.51 8.77
C PHE A 233 6.34 6.21 9.54
N ALA A 234 5.49 5.88 10.51
CA ALA A 234 5.54 4.59 11.19
C ALA A 234 5.02 3.48 10.28
N ASN A 235 5.71 2.34 10.24
CA ASN A 235 5.39 1.22 9.37
C ASN A 235 4.67 0.13 10.16
N HIS A 236 3.72 -0.54 9.49
CA HIS A 236 2.91 -1.65 10.01
C HIS A 236 2.53 -1.53 11.51
N PRO A 237 1.94 -0.39 11.95
CA PRO A 237 1.99 0.04 13.36
C PRO A 237 1.21 -0.85 14.33
N SER A 238 0.13 -1.53 13.89
CA SER A 238 -0.61 -2.45 14.76
C SER A 238 -0.12 -3.90 14.67
N ARG A 239 0.80 -4.24 13.73
CA ARG A 239 1.14 -5.64 13.39
C ARG A 239 1.61 -6.44 14.60
N LYS A 240 2.47 -5.84 15.42
CA LYS A 240 2.96 -6.42 16.69
C LYS A 240 2.40 -5.74 17.94
N GLY A 241 1.59 -4.70 17.76
CA GLY A 241 1.05 -3.88 18.85
C GLY A 241 2.12 -3.22 19.71
N LEU A 242 3.28 -2.90 19.14
CA LEU A 242 4.40 -2.25 19.85
C LEU A 242 4.16 -0.74 19.97
N ASP A 243 3.69 -0.11 18.90
CA ASP A 243 3.50 1.33 18.81
C ASP A 243 2.35 1.78 19.73
N SER A 244 2.66 2.35 20.90
CA SER A 244 1.62 2.77 21.83
C SER A 244 0.98 4.12 21.43
N PRO A 245 -0.27 4.41 21.86
CA PRO A 245 -0.90 5.69 21.55
C PRO A 245 -0.15 6.90 22.10
N HIS A 246 0.51 6.78 23.26
CA HIS A 246 1.27 7.89 23.85
C HIS A 246 2.59 8.17 23.11
N GLU A 247 3.24 7.14 22.57
CA GLU A 247 4.42 7.26 21.73
C GLU A 247 4.09 7.89 20.38
N ILE A 248 3.02 7.45 19.71
CA ILE A 248 2.54 8.05 18.45
C ILE A 248 2.26 9.55 18.65
N ARG A 249 1.55 9.90 19.73
CA ARG A 249 1.36 11.31 20.11
C ARG A 249 2.68 11.99 20.43
N GLY A 250 3.62 11.29 21.07
CA GLY A 250 4.93 11.79 21.48
C GLY A 250 5.79 12.18 20.28
N TRP A 251 5.88 11.30 19.28
CA TRP A 251 6.57 11.56 18.02
C TRP A 251 6.00 12.79 17.32
N ARG A 252 4.66 12.87 17.23
CA ARG A 252 3.98 14.00 16.60
C ARG A 252 4.17 15.31 17.36
N ASP A 253 4.11 15.27 18.69
CA ASP A 253 4.26 16.45 19.55
C ASP A 253 5.70 16.98 19.53
N ALA A 254 6.69 16.10 19.52
CA ALA A 254 8.10 16.48 19.53
C ALA A 254 8.53 17.11 18.21
N GLN A 255 8.15 16.50 17.07
CA GLN A 255 8.59 16.96 15.75
C GLN A 255 7.46 16.89 14.71
N PRO A 256 6.47 17.81 14.75
CA PRO A 256 5.33 17.82 13.83
C PRO A 256 5.72 18.13 12.38
N GLU A 257 6.93 18.64 12.14
CA GLU A 257 7.52 18.80 10.82
C GLU A 257 8.39 17.61 10.39
N ILE A 258 8.47 16.52 11.14
CA ILE A 258 9.19 15.31 10.74
C ILE A 258 8.25 14.11 10.82
N ALA A 259 7.60 13.91 11.97
CA ALA A 259 6.67 12.81 12.18
C ALA A 259 5.29 13.13 11.57
N LEU A 260 5.04 12.57 10.40
CA LEU A 260 3.90 12.95 9.57
C LEU A 260 2.72 12.00 9.67
N GLY A 261 2.96 10.72 9.94
CA GLY A 261 1.91 9.73 9.82
C GLY A 261 2.40 8.30 9.96
N PHE A 262 1.64 7.39 9.36
CA PHE A 262 1.89 5.97 9.38
C PHE A 262 1.36 5.29 8.12
N GLU A 263 1.80 4.06 7.90
CA GLU A 263 1.24 3.15 6.91
C GLU A 263 -0.19 2.78 7.29
N GLY A 264 -1.15 3.47 6.67
CA GLY A 264 -2.55 3.17 6.89
C GLY A 264 -2.99 1.87 6.22
N ALA A 265 -2.30 1.48 5.15
CA ALA A 265 -2.33 0.14 4.60
C ALA A 265 -0.89 -0.41 4.52
N PRO A 266 -0.56 -1.50 5.24
CA PRO A 266 0.75 -2.11 5.20
C PRO A 266 1.04 -2.73 3.83
N GLY A 267 2.32 -2.99 3.54
CA GLY A 267 2.74 -3.80 2.40
C GLY A 267 2.41 -5.29 2.55
N HIS A 268 3.19 -6.18 1.94
CA HIS A 268 3.03 -7.64 2.06
C HIS A 268 1.59 -8.15 1.78
N GLN A 269 0.87 -7.49 0.89
CA GLN A 269 -0.56 -7.78 0.66
C GLN A 269 -0.77 -9.15 0.02
N ALA A 270 0.22 -9.70 -0.69
CA ALA A 270 0.15 -11.02 -1.30
C ALA A 270 0.25 -12.16 -0.27
N ALA A 271 0.68 -11.85 0.97
CA ALA A 271 0.85 -12.81 2.05
C ALA A 271 -0.44 -13.59 2.41
N ALA A 272 -1.62 -13.06 2.09
CA ALA A 272 -2.89 -13.73 2.36
C ALA A 272 -3.49 -14.49 1.18
N ILE A 273 -2.82 -14.54 0.02
CA ILE A 273 -3.30 -15.35 -1.09
C ILE A 273 -3.36 -16.82 -0.64
N PRO A 274 -4.53 -17.49 -0.75
CA PRO A 274 -4.68 -18.86 -0.28
C PRO A 274 -3.70 -19.82 -0.95
N THR A 275 -3.30 -20.88 -0.24
CA THR A 275 -2.44 -21.94 -0.80
C THR A 275 -3.11 -22.67 -1.97
N ALA A 276 -4.44 -22.77 -1.97
CA ALA A 276 -5.23 -23.28 -3.09
C ALA A 276 -5.14 -22.41 -4.37
N ASN A 277 -4.69 -21.16 -4.22
CA ASN A 277 -4.42 -20.20 -5.29
C ASN A 277 -2.91 -19.96 -5.48
N PHE A 278 -2.06 -20.90 -5.05
CA PHE A 278 -0.60 -20.83 -5.16
C PHE A 278 0.03 -19.62 -4.43
N GLY A 279 -0.61 -19.14 -3.37
CA GLY A 279 -0.04 -18.16 -2.47
C GLY A 279 0.50 -18.76 -1.16
N PRO A 280 1.07 -17.91 -0.30
CA PRO A 280 1.70 -18.33 0.95
C PRO A 280 0.70 -18.72 2.05
N GLY A 281 -0.56 -18.25 1.98
CA GLY A 281 -1.60 -18.61 2.96
C GLY A 281 -1.39 -18.06 4.37
N GLY A 282 -0.67 -16.94 4.51
CA GLY A 282 -0.43 -16.23 5.78
C GLY A 282 -1.45 -15.13 6.09
N GLY A 283 -1.11 -14.26 7.04
CA GLY A 283 -1.91 -13.07 7.34
C GLY A 283 -1.66 -11.97 6.30
N ARG A 284 -2.71 -11.24 5.91
CA ARG A 284 -2.58 -10.14 4.94
C ARG A 284 -1.73 -9.03 5.55
N GLY A 285 -0.70 -8.58 4.83
CA GLY A 285 0.31 -7.66 5.37
C GLY A 285 1.27 -8.27 6.40
N PHE A 286 1.32 -9.60 6.51
CA PHE A 286 1.93 -10.33 7.64
C PHE A 286 1.35 -9.95 9.01
N TYR A 287 0.09 -9.52 9.05
CA TYR A 287 -0.66 -9.35 10.29
C TYR A 287 -1.21 -10.71 10.72
N ASP A 288 -0.33 -11.60 11.17
CA ASP A 288 -0.64 -12.93 11.71
C ASP A 288 -0.16 -13.12 13.17
N SER A 289 0.51 -12.10 13.70
CA SER A 289 1.08 -12.07 15.05
C SER A 289 0.02 -12.10 16.16
N SER A 290 0.50 -12.18 17.40
CA SER A 290 -0.28 -12.11 18.65
C SER A 290 0.48 -11.25 19.68
N PRO A 291 -0.17 -10.75 20.73
CA PRO A 291 0.50 -9.94 21.75
C PRO A 291 1.73 -10.63 22.35
N GLY A 292 2.85 -9.91 22.38
CA GLY A 292 4.10 -10.31 23.03
C GLY A 292 4.34 -9.57 24.34
N ALA A 293 5.51 -9.81 24.94
CA ALA A 293 5.89 -9.17 26.22
C ALA A 293 6.03 -7.63 26.12
N ASP A 294 6.43 -7.14 24.95
CA ASP A 294 6.63 -5.72 24.64
C ASP A 294 5.40 -5.08 23.96
N SER A 295 4.32 -5.84 23.72
CA SER A 295 3.10 -5.27 23.14
C SER A 295 2.39 -4.36 24.14
N PHE A 296 1.89 -3.22 23.68
CA PHE A 296 1.08 -2.32 24.47
C PHE A 296 -0.21 -3.03 24.91
N PRO A 297 -0.50 -3.13 26.23
CA PRO A 297 -1.62 -3.95 26.73
C PRO A 297 -3.03 -3.50 26.27
N GLY A 298 -3.17 -2.29 25.75
CA GLY A 298 -4.46 -1.74 25.31
C GLY A 298 -4.93 -2.20 23.93
N TYR A 299 -4.11 -2.93 23.16
CA TYR A 299 -4.51 -3.45 21.85
C TYR A 299 -5.51 -4.61 21.96
N PRO A 300 -6.66 -4.55 21.25
CA PRO A 300 -7.53 -5.71 21.12
C PRO A 300 -6.90 -6.76 20.19
N LEU A 301 -7.28 -8.03 20.31
CA LEU A 301 -6.69 -9.10 19.48
C LEU A 301 -6.93 -8.88 17.98
N GLU A 302 -8.04 -8.25 17.63
CA GLU A 302 -8.41 -7.94 16.26
C GLU A 302 -7.52 -6.86 15.63
N SER A 303 -6.67 -6.15 16.41
CA SER A 303 -5.72 -5.20 15.85
C SER A 303 -4.51 -5.85 15.17
N TYR A 304 -4.25 -7.12 15.49
CA TYR A 304 -3.17 -7.92 14.92
C TYR A 304 -3.53 -8.51 13.56
N ARG A 305 -4.59 -8.02 12.94
CA ARG A 305 -5.11 -8.41 11.63
C ARG A 305 -5.42 -7.14 10.86
N THR A 306 -5.26 -7.18 9.54
CA THR A 306 -5.78 -6.12 8.68
C THR A 306 -7.29 -6.21 8.53
N TRP A 307 -7.90 -5.11 8.11
CA TRP A 307 -9.33 -4.99 7.86
C TRP A 307 -9.52 -4.43 6.45
N GLY A 308 -9.88 -5.29 5.50
CA GLY A 308 -9.85 -4.94 4.08
C GLY A 308 -8.45 -4.56 3.60
N GLY A 309 -7.40 -5.12 4.22
CA GLY A 309 -6.01 -4.84 3.93
C GLY A 309 -5.45 -3.58 4.55
N PHE A 310 -6.26 -2.83 5.30
CA PHE A 310 -5.84 -1.64 6.02
C PHE A 310 -5.49 -1.98 7.46
N ASP A 311 -4.55 -1.24 8.05
CA ASP A 311 -4.22 -1.33 9.46
C ASP A 311 -5.46 -1.03 10.32
N TRP A 312 -5.57 -1.73 11.44
CA TRP A 312 -6.68 -1.59 12.39
C TRP A 312 -6.91 -0.14 12.86
N MET A 313 -5.85 0.66 13.05
CA MET A 313 -5.98 2.07 13.41
C MET A 313 -6.67 2.91 12.34
N THR A 314 -6.45 2.58 11.06
CA THR A 314 -7.01 3.30 9.91
C THR A 314 -8.47 2.91 9.66
N SER A 315 -8.75 1.60 9.73
CA SER A 315 -10.04 1.02 9.43
C SER A 315 -11.08 1.31 10.51
N THR A 316 -10.65 1.45 11.77
CA THR A 316 -11.54 1.69 12.91
C THR A 316 -12.05 3.13 12.95
N VAL A 317 -13.29 3.34 12.51
CA VAL A 317 -14.00 4.62 12.64
C VAL A 317 -14.22 4.92 14.12
N GLY A 318 -13.70 6.05 14.59
CA GLY A 318 -13.65 6.42 16.01
C GLY A 318 -12.48 5.82 16.78
N GLY A 319 -11.50 5.21 16.08
CA GLY A 319 -10.27 4.66 16.65
C GLY A 319 -9.13 5.67 16.81
N LEU A 320 -7.89 5.19 16.92
CA LEU A 320 -6.74 6.03 17.29
C LEU A 320 -6.48 7.13 16.28
N TRP A 321 -6.56 6.82 14.99
CA TRP A 321 -6.38 7.82 13.95
C TRP A 321 -7.37 8.97 14.15
N ASP A 322 -8.65 8.66 14.32
CA ASP A 322 -9.69 9.64 14.59
C ASP A 322 -9.49 10.38 15.92
N SER A 323 -8.92 9.73 16.93
CA SER A 323 -8.53 10.37 18.20
C SER A 323 -7.49 11.47 17.98
N LEU A 324 -6.43 11.20 17.20
CA LEU A 324 -5.42 12.20 16.83
C LEU A 324 -6.03 13.36 16.04
N LEU A 325 -6.92 13.06 15.09
CA LEU A 325 -7.60 14.07 14.27
C LEU A 325 -8.54 14.97 15.10
N ALA A 326 -9.24 14.39 16.08
CA ALA A 326 -10.09 15.12 17.03
C ALA A 326 -9.28 16.06 17.94
N GLU A 327 -8.02 15.71 18.23
CA GLU A 327 -7.09 16.60 18.93
C GLU A 327 -6.60 17.78 18.06
N GLY A 328 -6.93 17.78 16.78
CA GLY A 328 -6.40 18.73 15.80
C GLY A 328 -4.96 18.43 15.40
N LYS A 329 -4.47 17.21 15.64
CA LYS A 329 -3.14 16.77 15.22
C LYS A 329 -3.21 16.24 13.79
N PRO A 330 -2.47 16.84 12.84
CA PRO A 330 -2.32 16.24 11.53
C PRO A 330 -1.55 14.91 11.68
N TRP A 331 -2.10 13.81 11.19
CA TRP A 331 -1.48 12.48 11.21
C TRP A 331 -1.98 11.72 10.00
N TRP A 332 -1.08 11.46 9.05
CA TRP A 332 -1.42 11.06 7.69
C TRP A 332 -1.33 9.56 7.50
N ILE A 333 -2.18 9.02 6.64
CA ILE A 333 -2.03 7.64 6.18
C ILE A 333 -1.31 7.57 4.83
N THR A 334 -0.50 6.54 4.66
CA THR A 334 0.11 6.13 3.40
C THR A 334 -0.14 4.64 3.13
N ALA A 335 0.25 4.16 1.95
CA ALA A 335 0.26 2.77 1.56
C ALA A 335 1.51 2.45 0.73
N ASN A 336 1.99 1.22 0.79
CA ASN A 336 3.18 0.76 0.09
C ASN A 336 3.14 -0.74 -0.19
N SER A 337 4.17 -1.24 -0.86
CA SER A 337 4.34 -2.66 -1.15
C SER A 337 5.09 -3.42 -0.07
N ASP A 338 5.98 -2.76 0.68
CA ASP A 338 6.96 -3.39 1.57
C ASP A 338 7.72 -4.52 0.84
N SER A 339 8.16 -4.20 -0.39
CA SER A 339 8.60 -5.21 -1.35
C SER A 339 10.02 -5.70 -1.08
N HIS A 340 10.14 -6.98 -0.74
CA HIS A 340 11.39 -7.70 -0.51
C HIS A 340 11.56 -8.88 -1.47
N ASN A 341 10.53 -9.73 -1.54
CA ASN A 341 10.45 -10.97 -2.30
C ASN A 341 9.06 -11.06 -2.92
N VAL A 342 8.99 -10.97 -4.25
CA VAL A 342 7.71 -10.86 -4.95
C VAL A 342 7.11 -12.23 -5.22
N LEU A 343 5.82 -12.37 -4.89
CA LEU A 343 5.04 -13.57 -5.15
C LEU A 343 5.09 -13.90 -6.65
N TRP A 344 5.38 -15.17 -6.92
CA TRP A 344 5.50 -15.78 -8.25
C TRP A 344 6.65 -15.29 -9.12
N ASP A 345 7.47 -14.36 -8.65
CA ASP A 345 8.71 -14.04 -9.34
C ASP A 345 9.67 -15.25 -9.30
N THR A 346 10.52 -15.36 -10.32
CA THR A 346 11.45 -16.48 -10.48
C THR A 346 12.87 -16.16 -10.04
N SER A 347 13.14 -14.91 -9.66
CA SER A 347 14.49 -14.47 -9.31
C SER A 347 14.95 -15.12 -7.99
N VAL A 348 16.20 -15.56 -7.97
CA VAL A 348 16.88 -16.05 -6.78
C VAL A 348 18.06 -15.15 -6.44
N ARG A 349 18.48 -15.14 -5.17
CA ARG A 349 19.69 -14.42 -4.75
C ARG A 349 20.90 -14.88 -5.56
N GLY A 350 21.78 -13.95 -5.90
CA GLY A 350 22.99 -14.26 -6.65
C GLY A 350 23.87 -15.29 -5.95
N ALA A 351 24.49 -16.17 -6.72
CA ALA A 351 25.41 -17.18 -6.19
C ALA A 351 26.59 -16.56 -5.43
N ASN A 352 27.12 -17.27 -4.43
CA ASN A 352 28.25 -16.84 -3.59
C ASN A 352 28.03 -15.50 -2.87
N SER A 353 26.77 -15.17 -2.54
CA SER A 353 26.48 -13.98 -1.76
C SER A 353 26.84 -14.14 -0.29
N ASP A 354 27.40 -13.09 0.30
CA ASP A 354 27.63 -12.97 1.74
C ASP A 354 27.25 -11.56 2.17
N PHE A 355 26.06 -11.43 2.76
CA PHE A 355 25.55 -10.14 3.22
C PHE A 355 26.43 -9.54 4.32
N ASN A 356 26.86 -10.33 5.29
CA ASN A 356 27.61 -9.84 6.45
C ASN A 356 29.00 -9.34 6.07
N ALA A 357 29.64 -9.99 5.09
CA ALA A 357 30.92 -9.52 4.56
C ALA A 357 30.78 -8.29 3.66
N ASN A 358 29.71 -8.22 2.85
CA ASN A 358 29.63 -7.26 1.76
C ASN A 358 28.64 -6.12 1.96
N GLY A 359 27.75 -6.19 2.95
CA GLY A 359 26.62 -5.27 3.13
C GLY A 359 25.59 -5.31 1.99
N ARG A 360 25.62 -6.38 1.18
CA ARG A 360 24.64 -6.67 0.12
C ARG A 360 24.74 -8.12 -0.35
N TYR A 361 23.68 -8.63 -0.96
CA TYR A 361 23.74 -9.82 -1.80
C TYR A 361 24.27 -9.50 -3.20
N ASN A 362 24.79 -10.50 -3.90
CA ASN A 362 25.11 -10.38 -5.33
C ASN A 362 23.82 -10.26 -6.15
N ASP A 363 23.93 -9.63 -7.31
CA ASP A 363 22.81 -9.38 -8.21
C ASP A 363 21.95 -10.64 -8.43
N PRO A 364 20.62 -10.50 -8.40
CA PRO A 364 19.71 -11.62 -8.52
C PRO A 364 19.91 -12.33 -9.86
N GLN A 365 19.72 -13.64 -9.84
CA GLN A 365 19.83 -14.50 -11.01
C GLN A 365 18.46 -15.09 -11.34
N HIS A 366 18.24 -15.39 -12.61
CA HIS A 366 17.03 -16.09 -13.03
C HIS A 366 17.02 -17.50 -12.42
N GLY A 367 16.00 -17.79 -11.60
CA GLY A 367 15.67 -19.13 -11.17
C GLY A 367 14.65 -19.78 -12.12
N PHE A 368 14.35 -21.05 -11.88
CA PHE A 368 13.45 -21.84 -12.74
C PHE A 368 12.09 -22.15 -12.08
N LYS A 369 11.84 -21.63 -10.88
CA LYS A 369 10.64 -21.91 -10.09
C LYS A 369 10.04 -20.60 -9.58
N PRO A 370 8.73 -20.37 -9.80
CA PRO A 370 8.02 -19.27 -9.15
C PRO A 370 8.08 -19.40 -7.62
N ASP A 371 8.33 -18.30 -6.93
CA ASP A 371 8.29 -18.24 -5.48
C ASP A 371 6.85 -18.12 -4.99
N VAL A 372 6.24 -19.24 -4.57
CA VAL A 372 4.88 -19.28 -4.01
C VAL A 372 4.83 -18.99 -2.50
N THR A 373 5.99 -18.73 -1.89
CA THR A 373 6.13 -18.47 -0.44
C THR A 373 6.32 -16.98 -0.13
N ALA A 374 6.69 -16.20 -1.13
CA ALA A 374 6.80 -14.75 -1.08
C ALA A 374 5.45 -14.07 -0.78
N GLY A 375 5.47 -13.05 0.09
CA GLY A 375 4.29 -12.32 0.54
C GLY A 375 4.03 -11.00 -0.19
N ASP A 376 4.84 -10.66 -1.18
CA ASP A 376 4.92 -9.27 -1.65
C ASP A 376 4.44 -9.14 -3.08
N PHE A 377 4.03 -7.93 -3.42
CA PHE A 377 3.92 -7.49 -4.80
C PHE A 377 5.05 -6.52 -5.14
N TRP A 378 5.31 -6.33 -6.42
CA TRP A 378 6.15 -5.23 -6.88
C TRP A 378 5.53 -3.87 -6.50
N PRO A 379 6.35 -2.82 -6.30
CA PRO A 379 5.86 -1.46 -6.04
C PRO A 379 4.83 -1.01 -7.08
N GLY A 380 3.67 -0.52 -6.63
CA GLY A 380 2.60 -0.02 -7.51
C GLY A 380 1.75 -1.08 -8.21
N PHE A 381 2.09 -2.37 -8.09
CA PHE A 381 1.29 -3.46 -8.66
C PHE A 381 -0.08 -3.56 -7.97
N TYR A 382 -0.13 -3.32 -6.66
CA TYR A 382 -1.35 -3.41 -5.86
C TYR A 382 -1.60 -2.14 -5.03
N SER A 383 -0.68 -1.77 -4.14
CA SER A 383 -0.80 -0.62 -3.24
C SER A 383 -0.19 0.64 -3.84
N ARG A 384 -0.85 1.79 -3.66
CA ARG A 384 -0.33 3.09 -4.12
C ARG A 384 -0.64 4.22 -3.15
N THR A 385 0.34 5.09 -2.92
CA THR A 385 0.15 6.40 -2.28
C THR A 385 0.08 7.50 -3.32
N HIS A 386 -1.05 8.19 -3.43
CA HIS A 386 -1.24 9.31 -4.35
C HIS A 386 -1.05 10.64 -3.64
N VAL A 387 -0.10 11.45 -4.11
CA VAL A 387 0.27 12.72 -3.49
C VAL A 387 -0.08 13.89 -4.42
N GLY A 388 -0.88 14.84 -3.92
CA GLY A 388 -1.18 16.08 -4.61
C GLY A 388 0.01 17.03 -4.57
N ALA A 389 0.84 17.05 -5.62
CA ALA A 389 2.00 17.91 -5.73
C ALA A 389 1.70 19.16 -6.58
N ALA A 390 2.20 20.33 -6.16
CA ALA A 390 2.07 21.57 -6.92
C ALA A 390 3.11 21.72 -8.05
N GLY A 391 4.10 20.83 -8.09
CA GLY A 391 5.20 20.80 -9.04
C GLY A 391 5.70 19.37 -9.28
N GLY A 392 6.77 19.24 -10.08
CA GLY A 392 7.29 17.94 -10.52
C GLY A 392 8.59 17.49 -9.86
N ASP A 393 9.09 18.20 -8.86
CA ASP A 393 10.35 17.87 -8.20
C ASP A 393 10.14 17.25 -6.80
N TYR A 394 11.24 16.74 -6.23
CA TYR A 394 11.32 16.15 -4.89
C TYR A 394 10.69 17.04 -3.82
N ARG A 395 10.91 18.35 -3.87
CA ARG A 395 10.41 19.30 -2.87
C ARG A 395 8.90 19.42 -2.93
N HIS A 396 8.31 19.55 -4.10
CA HIS A 396 6.85 19.69 -4.23
C HIS A 396 6.10 18.42 -3.85
N LEU A 397 6.70 17.24 -4.12
CA LEU A 397 6.17 15.96 -3.65
C LEU A 397 6.19 15.90 -2.12
N MET A 398 7.33 16.22 -1.50
CA MET A 398 7.47 16.27 -0.05
C MET A 398 6.50 17.29 0.58
N ASP A 399 6.36 18.48 0.01
CA ASP A 399 5.36 19.46 0.47
C ASP A 399 3.91 18.91 0.39
N GLY A 400 3.62 18.02 -0.56
CA GLY A 400 2.35 17.29 -0.67
C GLY A 400 2.12 16.30 0.47
N LEU A 401 3.11 15.44 0.73
CA LEU A 401 3.11 14.48 1.84
C LEU A 401 2.96 15.21 3.19
N ARG A 402 3.76 16.27 3.41
CA ARG A 402 3.73 17.11 4.61
C ARG A 402 2.36 17.75 4.85
N ALA A 403 1.75 18.24 3.78
CA ALA A 403 0.43 18.86 3.83
C ALA A 403 -0.71 17.85 3.97
N GLY A 404 -0.45 16.54 3.89
CA GLY A 404 -1.48 15.51 3.95
C GLY A 404 -2.38 15.47 2.72
N ARG A 405 -1.93 16.02 1.58
CA ARG A 405 -2.62 15.93 0.28
C ARG A 405 -2.46 14.53 -0.28
N VAL A 406 -3.04 13.55 0.41
CA VAL A 406 -2.80 12.13 0.16
C VAL A 406 -4.12 11.36 0.17
N TRP A 407 -4.25 10.45 -0.79
CA TRP A 407 -5.17 9.32 -0.74
C TRP A 407 -4.41 8.07 -1.18
N VAL A 408 -4.92 6.92 -0.77
CA VAL A 408 -4.29 5.62 -1.00
C VAL A 408 -5.32 4.66 -1.55
N ASP A 409 -4.90 3.72 -2.39
CA ASP A 409 -5.79 2.68 -2.90
C ASP A 409 -5.10 1.32 -3.05
N HIS A 410 -5.96 0.32 -3.09
CA HIS A 410 -5.63 -1.06 -3.40
C HIS A 410 -6.19 -1.48 -4.75
N GLY A 411 -5.38 -2.21 -5.52
CA GLY A 411 -5.78 -2.94 -6.71
C GLY A 411 -6.34 -2.10 -7.84
N GLY A 412 -6.10 -0.78 -7.83
CA GLY A 412 -6.61 0.08 -8.89
C GLY A 412 -8.08 0.45 -8.78
N LEU A 413 -8.67 0.42 -7.58
CA LEU A 413 -10.11 0.58 -7.39
C LEU A 413 -10.69 1.84 -8.04
N ILE A 414 -9.94 2.94 -7.97
CA ILE A 414 -10.28 4.21 -8.61
C ILE A 414 -9.08 4.77 -9.37
N LYS A 415 -9.36 5.62 -10.35
CA LYS A 415 -8.33 6.28 -11.15
C LYS A 415 -7.86 7.59 -10.52
N SER A 416 -8.78 8.37 -9.97
CA SER A 416 -8.48 9.62 -9.28
C SER A 416 -9.56 10.02 -8.29
N LEU A 417 -9.16 10.88 -7.35
CA LEU A 417 -10.00 11.40 -6.27
C LEU A 417 -9.67 12.89 -6.04
N ASP A 418 -10.70 13.74 -6.01
CA ASP A 418 -10.60 15.10 -5.48
C ASP A 418 -11.72 15.34 -4.48
N VAL A 419 -11.32 15.66 -3.25
CA VAL A 419 -12.22 15.97 -2.15
C VAL A 419 -11.96 17.39 -1.70
N ARG A 420 -13.03 18.17 -1.64
CA ARG A 420 -12.93 19.59 -1.30
C ARG A 420 -14.01 20.02 -0.32
N ALA A 421 -13.64 20.76 0.71
CA ALA A 421 -14.56 21.49 1.57
C ALA A 421 -14.73 22.93 1.06
N ARG A 422 -15.97 23.43 0.95
CA ARG A 422 -16.22 24.81 0.51
C ARG A 422 -17.48 25.40 1.13
N VAL A 423 -17.62 26.73 1.03
CA VAL A 423 -18.86 27.41 1.38
C VAL A 423 -19.98 26.92 0.45
N GLN A 424 -21.14 26.58 1.01
CA GLN A 424 -22.27 26.07 0.23
C GLN A 424 -22.66 27.05 -0.88
N GLY A 425 -22.80 26.53 -2.10
CA GLY A 425 -23.15 27.33 -3.27
C GLY A 425 -21.94 27.94 -4.00
N ASP A 426 -20.71 27.82 -3.47
CA ASP A 426 -19.51 28.11 -4.27
C ASP A 426 -19.44 27.12 -5.45
N ARG A 427 -19.48 27.67 -6.67
CA ARG A 427 -19.47 26.90 -7.92
C ARG A 427 -18.09 26.83 -8.56
N ASN A 428 -17.06 27.43 -7.96
CA ASN A 428 -15.71 27.28 -8.45
C ASN A 428 -15.26 25.82 -8.26
N ARG A 429 -15.14 25.10 -9.38
CA ARG A 429 -14.68 23.70 -9.40
C ARG A 429 -13.26 23.52 -8.84
N LYS A 430 -12.42 24.56 -8.94
CA LYS A 430 -11.07 24.57 -8.35
C LYS A 430 -11.03 25.26 -6.98
N GLY A 431 -12.16 25.79 -6.52
CA GLY A 431 -12.28 26.45 -5.23
C GLY A 431 -12.35 25.45 -4.08
N GLY A 432 -12.37 25.96 -2.86
CA GLY A 432 -12.43 25.13 -1.66
C GLY A 432 -11.07 24.63 -1.15
N THR A 433 -11.11 23.99 0.00
CA THR A 433 -9.98 23.44 0.72
C THR A 433 -9.80 21.96 0.35
N PRO A 434 -8.63 21.53 -0.15
CA PRO A 434 -8.36 20.14 -0.54
C PRO A 434 -7.98 19.26 0.66
N LEU A 435 -7.76 17.97 0.41
CA LEU A 435 -7.24 16.98 1.37
C LEU A 435 -6.06 17.51 2.20
N GLY A 436 -6.06 17.21 3.50
CA GLY A 436 -5.08 17.67 4.48
C GLY A 436 -5.22 19.15 4.90
N GLY A 437 -6.09 19.90 4.21
CA GLY A 437 -6.30 21.33 4.44
C GLY A 437 -7.27 21.67 5.58
N VAL A 438 -7.35 22.97 5.85
CA VAL A 438 -8.23 23.55 6.88
C VAL A 438 -9.10 24.66 6.28
N LEU A 439 -10.41 24.46 6.27
CA LEU A 439 -11.39 25.47 5.89
C LEU A 439 -11.77 26.31 7.11
N LYS A 440 -11.36 27.58 7.14
CA LYS A 440 -11.76 28.55 8.18
C LYS A 440 -12.93 29.39 7.69
N VAL A 441 -14.03 29.40 8.44
CA VAL A 441 -15.27 30.13 8.09
C VAL A 441 -15.88 30.82 9.31
N ARG A 442 -16.74 31.82 9.11
CA ARG A 442 -17.47 32.42 10.24
C ARG A 442 -18.49 31.43 10.79
N LYS A 443 -18.74 31.47 12.11
CA LYS A 443 -19.85 30.72 12.70
C LYS A 443 -21.16 31.02 11.98
N GLY A 444 -21.93 29.96 11.69
CA GLY A 444 -23.19 30.02 10.97
C GLY A 444 -23.07 30.01 9.44
N THR A 445 -21.85 30.02 8.88
CA THR A 445 -21.64 29.84 7.44
C THR A 445 -22.06 28.43 7.00
N PRO A 446 -22.86 28.27 5.94
CA PRO A 446 -23.18 26.96 5.40
C PRO A 446 -21.98 26.37 4.65
N VAL A 447 -21.63 25.11 4.92
CA VAL A 447 -20.47 24.41 4.33
C VAL A 447 -20.92 23.12 3.67
N GLU A 448 -20.27 22.74 2.57
CA GLU A 448 -20.44 21.45 1.89
C GLU A 448 -19.08 20.80 1.58
N VAL A 449 -19.10 19.48 1.40
CA VAL A 449 -18.01 18.71 0.77
C VAL A 449 -18.43 18.26 -0.62
N THR A 450 -17.50 18.33 -1.57
CA THR A 450 -17.59 17.64 -2.86
C THR A 450 -16.59 16.50 -2.92
N ILE A 451 -17.02 15.36 -3.47
CA ILE A 451 -16.20 14.18 -3.69
C ILE A 451 -16.33 13.81 -5.17
N ASP A 452 -15.30 14.09 -5.95
CA ASP A 452 -15.23 13.78 -7.38
C ASP A 452 -14.31 12.58 -7.58
N VAL A 453 -14.82 11.53 -8.22
CA VAL A 453 -14.11 10.27 -8.45
C VAL A 453 -14.12 9.94 -9.95
N GLU A 454 -12.94 9.67 -10.50
CA GLU A 454 -12.83 8.96 -11.78
C GLU A 454 -12.73 7.46 -11.51
N LEU A 455 -13.64 6.69 -12.10
CA LEU A 455 -13.74 5.25 -11.87
C LEU A 455 -12.72 4.49 -12.70
N ALA A 456 -12.31 3.31 -12.22
CA ALA A 456 -11.46 2.42 -12.99
C ALA A 456 -12.14 2.01 -14.31
N ASP A 457 -11.41 2.12 -15.41
CA ASP A 457 -11.88 1.80 -16.76
C ASP A 457 -10.97 0.80 -17.49
N LYS A 458 -10.02 0.22 -16.76
CA LYS A 458 -9.09 -0.79 -17.22
C LYS A 458 -8.98 -1.94 -16.20
N PRO A 459 -8.71 -3.16 -16.67
CA PRO A 459 -8.31 -4.24 -15.77
C PRO A 459 -7.09 -3.83 -14.94
N ASN A 460 -7.10 -4.23 -13.67
CA ASN A 460 -5.94 -4.16 -12.79
C ASN A 460 -4.94 -5.27 -13.15
N TRP A 461 -3.87 -5.39 -12.37
CA TRP A 461 -2.82 -6.35 -12.67
C TRP A 461 -3.21 -7.81 -12.44
N ALA A 462 -4.30 -8.09 -11.72
CA ALA A 462 -4.95 -9.40 -11.67
C ALA A 462 -5.95 -9.63 -12.82
N GLN A 463 -5.97 -8.75 -13.84
CA GLN A 463 -6.87 -8.80 -14.99
C GLN A 463 -8.36 -8.65 -14.64
N LEU A 464 -8.67 -8.12 -13.45
CA LEU A 464 -10.03 -7.82 -13.01
C LEU A 464 -10.30 -6.33 -13.26
N LEU A 465 -11.48 -5.98 -13.80
CA LEU A 465 -11.91 -4.58 -13.84
C LEU A 465 -12.45 -4.20 -12.46
N PRO A 466 -11.77 -3.34 -11.68
CA PRO A 466 -12.26 -2.94 -10.36
C PRO A 466 -13.54 -2.12 -10.48
N VAL A 467 -14.49 -2.34 -9.58
CA VAL A 467 -15.76 -1.60 -9.57
C VAL A 467 -15.96 -1.01 -8.19
N LEU A 468 -15.86 0.32 -8.09
CA LEU A 468 -16.24 1.02 -6.87
C LEU A 468 -17.76 0.90 -6.66
N ALA A 469 -18.18 0.35 -5.53
CA ALA A 469 -19.59 0.21 -5.18
C ALA A 469 -20.07 1.33 -4.27
N ARG A 470 -19.23 1.76 -3.30
CA ARG A 470 -19.66 2.71 -2.27
C ARG A 470 -18.55 3.66 -1.83
N VAL A 471 -18.96 4.87 -1.47
CA VAL A 471 -18.11 5.88 -0.83
C VAL A 471 -18.74 6.32 0.49
N ASP A 472 -17.98 6.24 1.58
CA ASP A 472 -18.39 6.65 2.93
C ASP A 472 -17.75 8.00 3.29
N LEU A 473 -18.58 8.93 3.78
CA LEU A 473 -18.16 10.14 4.44
C LEU A 473 -18.17 9.93 5.96
N ILE A 474 -17.00 10.03 6.58
CA ILE A 474 -16.79 9.89 8.02
C ILE A 474 -16.53 11.27 8.59
N MET A 475 -17.20 11.62 9.68
CA MET A 475 -17.06 12.93 10.34
C MET A 475 -16.86 12.74 11.84
N GLY A 476 -15.94 13.52 12.41
CA GLY A 476 -15.67 13.57 13.84
C GLY A 476 -15.53 15.00 14.35
N ALA A 477 -15.81 15.22 15.63
CA ALA A 477 -15.64 16.52 16.27
C ALA A 477 -14.16 16.82 16.55
N VAL A 478 -13.79 18.10 16.52
CA VAL A 478 -12.49 18.54 17.06
C VAL A 478 -12.69 18.91 18.52
N THR A 479 -12.16 18.08 19.42
CA THR A 479 -12.31 18.20 20.87
C THR A 479 -11.09 18.84 21.54
N GLY A 480 -9.97 18.97 20.83
CA GLY A 480 -8.69 19.38 21.40
C GLY A 480 -7.97 18.20 22.07
N ALA A 481 -6.82 18.49 22.69
CA ALA A 481 -5.89 17.49 23.21
C ALA A 481 -6.56 16.47 24.15
N ALA A 482 -6.20 15.20 23.99
CA ALA A 482 -6.69 14.13 24.84
C ALA A 482 -6.11 14.25 26.26
N ALA A 483 -6.96 14.09 27.27
CA ALA A 483 -6.52 14.09 28.67
C ALA A 483 -5.68 12.85 29.00
N ASN A 484 -6.05 11.68 28.45
CA ASN A 484 -5.28 10.45 28.52
C ASN A 484 -4.50 10.27 27.21
N ARG A 485 -3.17 10.22 27.27
CA ARG A 485 -2.31 10.01 26.09
C ARG A 485 -2.41 8.60 25.51
N ASP A 486 -2.91 7.63 26.28
CA ASP A 486 -3.16 6.26 25.86
C ASP A 486 -4.55 6.03 25.24
N VAL A 487 -5.33 7.09 25.01
CA VAL A 487 -6.68 6.93 24.48
C VAL A 487 -6.64 6.48 23.01
N PHE A 488 -7.38 5.41 22.73
CA PHE A 488 -7.61 4.89 21.38
C PHE A 488 -8.87 5.47 20.72
N THR A 489 -9.72 6.20 21.42
CA THR A 489 -11.09 6.45 20.96
C THR A 489 -11.38 7.92 20.64
N ALA A 490 -12.28 8.11 19.69
CA ALA A 490 -12.94 9.36 19.32
C ALA A 490 -14.46 9.11 19.20
N PRO A 491 -15.20 9.16 20.32
CA PRO A 491 -16.60 8.68 20.38
C PRO A 491 -17.59 9.53 19.57
N GLN A 492 -17.18 10.72 19.13
CA GLN A 492 -18.01 11.60 18.29
C GLN A 492 -17.79 11.39 16.78
N THR A 493 -16.99 10.39 16.42
CA THR A 493 -16.70 10.06 15.02
C THR A 493 -17.58 8.93 14.53
N LYS A 494 -18.17 9.10 13.35
CA LYS A 494 -19.01 8.07 12.69
C LYS A 494 -19.11 8.29 11.18
N VAL A 495 -19.57 7.25 10.47
CA VAL A 495 -20.05 7.38 9.10
C VAL A 495 -21.33 8.21 9.11
N VAL A 496 -21.30 9.40 8.51
CA VAL A 496 -22.47 10.31 8.44
C VAL A 496 -23.25 10.19 7.15
N LYS A 497 -22.61 9.66 6.09
CA LYS A 497 -23.27 9.41 4.81
C LYS A 497 -22.52 8.33 4.03
N SER A 498 -23.27 7.38 3.48
CA SER A 498 -22.79 6.46 2.43
C SER A 498 -23.45 6.81 1.10
N PHE A 499 -22.65 6.78 0.04
CA PHE A 499 -23.07 7.02 -1.33
C PHE A 499 -22.86 5.76 -2.15
N GLU A 500 -23.94 5.24 -2.73
CA GLU A 500 -23.88 4.14 -3.69
C GLU A 500 -23.45 4.67 -5.06
N VAL A 501 -22.57 3.92 -5.72
CA VAL A 501 -22.05 4.24 -7.05
C VAL A 501 -22.85 3.49 -8.10
N ALA A 502 -23.50 4.23 -8.99
CA ALA A 502 -24.25 3.63 -10.09
C ALA A 502 -23.30 2.98 -11.11
N LYS A 503 -23.67 1.78 -11.59
CA LYS A 503 -22.94 1.06 -12.64
C LYS A 503 -22.89 1.87 -13.96
N GLY A 504 -21.86 1.62 -14.77
CA GLY A 504 -21.73 2.16 -16.13
C GLY A 504 -21.35 3.64 -16.20
N LYS A 505 -20.95 4.26 -15.08
CA LYS A 505 -20.38 5.62 -15.06
C LYS A 505 -18.87 5.56 -15.30
N LYS A 506 -18.33 6.64 -15.86
CA LYS A 506 -16.87 6.88 -15.92
C LYS A 506 -16.40 7.78 -14.79
N THR A 507 -17.28 8.69 -14.37
CA THR A 507 -17.04 9.62 -13.27
C THR A 507 -18.29 9.73 -12.41
N VAL A 508 -18.10 9.96 -11.11
CA VAL A 508 -19.17 10.26 -10.16
C VAL A 508 -18.79 11.45 -9.29
N SER A 509 -19.79 12.25 -8.93
CA SER A 509 -19.64 13.43 -8.10
C SER A 509 -20.68 13.38 -6.98
N PHE A 510 -20.22 13.39 -5.74
CA PHE A 510 -21.08 13.47 -4.57
C PHE A 510 -20.97 14.84 -3.91
N THR A 511 -22.07 15.31 -3.32
CA THR A 511 -22.08 16.53 -2.50
C THR A 511 -22.86 16.28 -1.23
N TYR A 512 -22.28 16.68 -0.10
CA TYR A 512 -22.92 16.63 1.21
C TYR A 512 -22.87 17.99 1.87
N SER A 513 -24.03 18.50 2.28
CA SER A 513 -24.12 19.74 3.05
C SER A 513 -23.97 19.43 4.54
N PHE A 514 -23.00 20.06 5.19
CA PHE A 514 -22.88 20.07 6.66
C PHE A 514 -23.82 21.10 7.31
N GLY A 515 -24.61 21.82 6.50
CA GLY A 515 -25.43 22.93 6.97
C GLY A 515 -24.59 24.07 7.54
N ARG A 516 -25.20 24.88 8.40
CA ARG A 516 -24.55 26.01 9.08
C ARG A 516 -23.65 25.50 10.20
N VAL A 517 -22.35 25.74 10.07
CA VAL A 517 -21.35 25.20 11.02
C VAL A 517 -21.15 26.14 12.21
N SER A 518 -21.18 25.60 13.42
CA SER A 518 -20.99 26.37 14.68
C SER A 518 -19.87 25.85 15.56
N SER A 519 -19.45 24.60 15.35
CA SER A 519 -18.38 23.92 16.09
C SER A 519 -17.34 23.33 15.13
N PRO A 520 -16.07 23.20 15.54
CA PRO A 520 -15.03 22.64 14.69
C PRO A 520 -15.20 21.13 14.54
N PHE A 521 -14.90 20.62 13.35
CA PHE A 521 -14.93 19.20 13.01
C PHE A 521 -13.91 18.87 11.94
N TYR A 522 -13.67 17.59 11.74
CA TYR A 522 -12.95 17.07 10.59
C TYR A 522 -13.82 16.03 9.88
N PHE A 523 -13.51 15.77 8.63
CA PHE A 523 -14.08 14.65 7.89
C PHE A 523 -13.04 13.97 7.03
N ARG A 524 -13.23 12.68 6.78
CA ARG A 524 -12.42 11.84 5.89
C ARG A 524 -13.32 10.96 5.03
N VAL A 525 -12.76 10.41 3.97
CA VAL A 525 -13.49 9.60 3.00
C VAL A 525 -12.79 8.26 2.82
N ARG A 526 -13.58 7.20 2.66
CA ARG A 526 -13.12 5.90 2.16
C ARG A 526 -14.10 5.36 1.13
N GLY A 527 -13.68 4.41 0.32
CA GLY A 527 -14.58 3.69 -0.57
C GLY A 527 -14.17 2.23 -0.75
N THR A 528 -15.09 1.43 -1.28
CA THR A 528 -14.97 -0.04 -1.38
C THR A 528 -15.66 -0.58 -2.62
N ASP A 529 -15.17 -1.72 -3.10
CA ASP A 529 -15.88 -2.56 -4.07
C ASP A 529 -17.14 -3.26 -3.49
N GLY A 530 -17.28 -3.26 -2.16
CA GLY A 530 -18.44 -3.77 -1.45
C GLY A 530 -18.47 -5.29 -1.28
N ASN A 531 -17.40 -6.01 -1.66
CA ASN A 531 -17.38 -7.47 -1.64
C ASN A 531 -17.31 -8.04 -0.22
N PHE A 532 -16.44 -7.47 0.62
CA PHE A 532 -16.21 -7.94 1.98
C PHE A 532 -16.41 -6.81 2.98
N THR A 533 -17.57 -6.82 3.63
CA THR A 533 -17.93 -5.80 4.62
C THR A 533 -18.49 -6.41 5.89
N GLN A 534 -18.36 -5.69 7.00
CA GLN A 534 -18.99 -6.03 8.27
C GLN A 534 -19.25 -4.76 9.09
N THR A 535 -20.07 -4.85 10.13
CA THR A 535 -20.22 -3.75 11.08
C THR A 535 -18.90 -3.46 11.80
N GLY A 536 -18.51 -2.19 11.88
CA GLY A 536 -17.26 -1.78 12.53
C GLY A 536 -17.27 -2.03 14.05
N ILE A 537 -16.09 -1.98 14.66
CA ILE A 537 -15.83 -2.40 16.04
C ILE A 537 -16.71 -1.67 17.08
N TYR A 538 -17.03 -0.40 16.86
CA TYR A 538 -17.90 0.39 17.75
C TYR A 538 -19.39 0.32 17.39
N GLY A 539 -19.78 -0.66 16.57
CA GLY A 539 -21.17 -0.99 16.26
C GLY A 539 -21.77 -0.19 15.10
N ALA A 540 -22.98 -0.62 14.69
CA ALA A 540 -23.61 -0.13 13.46
C ALA A 540 -24.02 1.35 13.50
N ALA A 541 -24.13 1.93 14.70
CA ALA A 541 -24.39 3.36 14.86
C ALA A 541 -23.16 4.23 14.52
N VAL A 542 -21.96 3.65 14.57
CA VAL A 542 -20.68 4.31 14.25
C VAL A 542 -20.26 3.99 12.83
N ASP A 543 -20.24 2.70 12.50
CA ASP A 543 -19.86 2.20 11.18
C ASP A 543 -20.72 0.97 10.81
N PRO A 544 -21.83 1.16 10.08
CA PRO A 544 -22.77 0.08 9.78
C PRO A 544 -22.19 -0.98 8.84
N VAL A 545 -21.30 -0.59 7.93
CA VAL A 545 -20.80 -1.44 6.83
C VAL A 545 -19.32 -1.16 6.58
N GLY A 546 -18.48 -1.31 7.61
CA GLY A 546 -17.02 -1.17 7.51
C GLY A 546 -16.33 -2.32 6.78
N PRO A 547 -14.99 -2.25 6.66
CA PRO A 547 -14.19 -3.35 6.12
C PRO A 547 -14.32 -4.59 6.99
N LYS A 548 -14.32 -5.77 6.35
CA LYS A 548 -14.29 -7.04 7.07
C LYS A 548 -12.89 -7.32 7.61
N LEU A 549 -12.83 -7.96 8.78
CA LEU A 549 -11.59 -8.48 9.37
C LEU A 549 -11.02 -9.56 8.43
N ASP A 550 -9.77 -9.42 8.03
CA ASP A 550 -9.11 -10.38 7.14
C ASP A 550 -8.88 -11.72 7.88
N VAL A 551 -9.18 -12.82 7.19
CA VAL A 551 -8.97 -14.18 7.71
C VAL A 551 -7.60 -14.67 7.26
N VAL A 552 -6.78 -15.15 8.20
CA VAL A 552 -5.45 -15.69 7.91
C VAL A 552 -5.57 -16.85 6.93
N GLY A 553 -4.83 -16.76 5.82
CA GLY A 553 -4.82 -17.74 4.74
C GLY A 553 -6.04 -17.73 3.81
N ASP A 554 -7.01 -16.85 4.05
CA ASP A 554 -8.26 -16.76 3.28
C ASP A 554 -8.70 -15.29 3.10
N ALA A 555 -7.78 -14.45 2.64
CA ALA A 555 -8.04 -13.03 2.36
C ALA A 555 -7.33 -12.60 1.07
N ASP A 556 -7.79 -13.12 -0.07
CA ASP A 556 -7.25 -12.75 -1.39
C ASP A 556 -7.38 -11.22 -1.61
N PRO A 557 -6.26 -10.49 -1.70
CA PRO A 557 -6.27 -9.04 -1.76
C PRO A 557 -6.97 -8.50 -3.00
N TRP A 558 -7.06 -9.26 -4.10
CA TRP A 558 -7.68 -8.78 -5.34
C TRP A 558 -9.21 -8.77 -5.32
N LEU A 559 -9.82 -9.42 -4.31
CA LEU A 559 -11.26 -9.50 -4.16
C LEU A 559 -11.81 -8.51 -3.13
N ASP A 560 -10.95 -7.85 -2.36
CA ASP A 560 -11.32 -6.91 -1.29
C ASP A 560 -10.55 -5.59 -1.43
N LEU A 561 -11.09 -4.71 -2.27
CA LEU A 561 -10.47 -3.44 -2.63
C LEU A 561 -11.08 -2.27 -1.88
N TRP A 562 -10.20 -1.41 -1.37
CA TRP A 562 -10.56 -0.19 -0.67
C TRP A 562 -9.66 0.97 -1.11
N PHE A 563 -10.18 2.19 -0.99
CA PHE A 563 -9.38 3.42 -0.98
C PHE A 563 -9.70 4.22 0.28
N TYR A 564 -8.70 4.96 0.78
CA TYR A 564 -8.86 5.88 1.91
C TYR A 564 -8.20 7.22 1.59
N ALA A 565 -8.76 8.32 2.11
CA ALA A 565 -8.23 9.66 1.93
C ALA A 565 -7.98 10.35 3.28
N ASN A 566 -6.94 11.16 3.33
CA ASN A 566 -6.64 12.00 4.49
C ASN A 566 -7.77 13.01 4.78
N PRO A 567 -7.87 13.52 6.01
CA PRO A 567 -9.00 14.36 6.41
C PRO A 567 -8.89 15.81 5.91
N ILE A 568 -10.01 16.53 6.00
CA ILE A 568 -10.08 17.99 5.90
C ILE A 568 -10.74 18.50 7.18
N TRP A 569 -10.21 19.59 7.74
CA TRP A 569 -10.82 20.26 8.90
C TRP A 569 -11.70 21.43 8.48
N VAL A 570 -12.76 21.66 9.24
CA VAL A 570 -13.61 22.86 9.15
C VAL A 570 -13.63 23.54 10.51
N LEU A 571 -13.13 24.78 10.57
CA LEU A 571 -12.95 25.54 11.80
C LEU A 571 -13.78 26.85 11.76
N PRO A 572 -14.93 26.89 12.44
CA PRO A 572 -15.71 28.11 12.61
C PRO A 572 -15.01 29.08 13.59
N TYR A 573 -14.80 30.34 13.19
CA TYR A 573 -14.25 31.40 14.04
C TYR A 573 -15.30 32.43 14.46
#